data_AF-A0A3D5KI31-F1
#
_entry.id   AF-A0A3D5KI31-F1
#
_cell.length_a   1.000
_cell.length_b   1.000
_cell.length_c   1.000
_cell.angle_alpha   90.00
_cell.angle_beta   90.00
_cell.angle_gamma   90.00
#
_symmetry.space_group_name_H-M   'P 1'
#
loop_
_entity.id
_entity.type
_entity.pdbx_description
1 polymer ?
#
loop_
_entity_poly.entity_id
_entity_poly.type
_entity_poly.pdbx_seq_one_letter_code
_entity_poly.pdbx_strand_id
1 'polypeptide(L)'
;MTPETIDKPISSLDIIPTLSNLLGLEFDSRLLMGTDVFSDSEPLVIFLNKSFITSKGRYNSVTGKFTPNPGVNADNSYVKNISTLVDSKFYYSTKILETDYYRKVLQ
;
A
#
# COMPACT_ATOMS: atom_id res chain seq x y z
N MET A 1 19.79 14.70 4.64
CA MET A 1 19.53 13.82 3.47
C MET A 1 19.82 14.60 2.21
N THR A 2 20.32 13.92 1.17
CA THR A 2 20.37 14.48 -0.18
C THR A 2 19.05 14.23 -0.89
N PRO A 3 18.61 15.10 -1.81
CA PRO A 3 17.44 14.82 -2.65
C PRO A 3 17.61 13.52 -3.43
N GLU A 4 16.53 12.75 -3.56
CA GLU A 4 16.47 11.48 -4.29
C GLU A 4 15.24 11.48 -5.21
N THR A 5 15.39 10.93 -6.42
CA THR A 5 14.28 10.71 -7.35
C THR A 5 13.71 9.32 -7.12
N ILE A 6 12.41 9.24 -6.87
CA ILE A 6 11.70 7.97 -6.64
C ILE A 6 10.90 7.60 -7.89
N ASP A 7 11.36 6.58 -8.60
CA ASP A 7 10.71 6.08 -9.84
C ASP A 7 9.69 4.96 -9.59
N LYS A 8 9.70 4.36 -8.40
CA LYS A 8 8.73 3.31 -8.05
C LYS A 8 7.32 3.91 -7.89
N PRO A 9 6.25 3.15 -8.21
CA PRO A 9 4.89 3.63 -7.99
C PRO A 9 4.64 3.97 -6.50
N ILE A 10 4.04 5.12 -6.25
CA ILE A 10 3.66 5.58 -4.90
C ILE A 10 2.19 5.98 -4.83
N SER A 11 1.64 5.98 -3.62
CA SER A 11 0.26 6.32 -3.30
C SER A 11 0.18 7.52 -2.38
N SER A 12 -0.95 8.23 -2.38
CA SER A 12 -1.21 9.27 -1.37
C SER A 12 -1.22 8.71 0.07
N LEU A 13 -1.51 7.43 0.24
CA LEU A 13 -1.47 6.74 1.53
C LEU A 13 -0.05 6.68 2.12
N ASP A 14 0.98 6.80 1.29
CA ASP A 14 2.39 6.67 1.68
C ASP A 14 2.95 7.96 2.28
N ILE A 15 2.24 9.09 2.13
CA ILE A 15 2.71 10.42 2.58
C ILE A 15 2.94 10.46 4.09
N ILE A 16 1.95 10.01 4.89
CA ILE A 16 2.04 10.06 6.36
C ILE A 16 3.20 9.21 6.88
N PRO A 17 3.31 7.90 6.58
CA PRO A 17 4.44 7.11 7.10
C PRO A 17 5.79 7.65 6.64
N THR A 18 5.89 8.16 5.41
CA THR A 18 7.12 8.79 4.90
C THR A 18 7.51 10.04 5.69
N LEU A 19 6.58 10.98 5.86
CA LEU A 19 6.86 12.22 6.59
C LEU A 19 7.14 11.94 8.07
N SER A 20 6.43 11.01 8.69
CA SER A 20 6.69 10.60 10.07
C SER A 20 8.12 10.09 10.25
N ASN A 21 8.60 9.21 9.35
CA ASN A 21 9.98 8.73 9.39
C ASN A 21 11.01 9.85 9.13
N LEU A 22 10.77 10.72 8.14
CA LEU A 22 11.65 11.85 7.84
C LEU A 22 11.78 12.84 9.01
N LEU A 23 10.70 13.04 9.75
CA LEU A 23 10.64 13.95 10.90
C LEU A 23 11.03 13.27 12.22
N GLY A 24 11.34 11.97 12.21
CA GLY A 24 11.70 11.20 13.40
C GLY A 24 10.55 11.03 14.40
N LEU A 25 9.30 10.98 13.93
CA LEU A 25 8.13 10.76 14.78
C LEU A 25 7.99 9.27 15.12
N GLU A 26 7.62 8.96 16.36
CA GLU A 26 7.24 7.62 16.75
C GLU A 26 5.79 7.33 16.35
N PHE A 27 5.56 6.22 15.66
CA PHE A 27 4.22 5.74 15.30
C PHE A 27 4.20 4.22 15.11
N ASP A 28 3.02 3.61 15.27
CA ASP A 28 2.80 2.21 14.90
C ASP A 28 2.41 2.14 13.42
N SER A 29 3.31 1.64 12.57
CA SER A 29 3.07 1.55 11.13
C SER A 29 1.90 0.63 10.76
N ARG A 30 1.52 -0.32 11.62
CA ARG A 30 0.38 -1.24 11.39
C ARG A 30 -0.95 -0.50 11.38
N LEU A 31 -0.98 0.70 11.94
CA LEU A 31 -2.16 1.57 11.97
C LEU A 31 -2.35 2.35 10.66
N LEU A 32 -1.36 2.36 9.77
CA LEU A 32 -1.40 3.11 8.51
C LEU A 32 -1.49 2.16 7.31
N MET A 33 -2.22 2.57 6.27
CA MET A 33 -2.43 1.73 5.09
C MET A 33 -1.32 1.88 4.04
N GLY A 34 -0.63 3.02 4.03
CA GLY A 34 0.54 3.23 3.18
C GLY A 34 1.82 2.73 3.82
N THR A 35 2.93 2.99 3.15
CA THR A 35 4.26 2.59 3.59
C THR A 35 5.25 3.69 3.25
N ASP A 36 6.33 3.81 4.02
CA ASP A 36 7.38 4.80 3.73
C ASP A 36 8.00 4.56 2.35
N VAL A 37 8.01 5.59 1.51
CA VAL A 37 8.56 5.55 0.15
C VAL A 37 10.07 5.31 0.14
N PHE A 38 10.79 5.63 1.21
CA PHE A 38 12.23 5.36 1.31
C PHE A 38 12.54 3.96 1.87
N SER A 39 11.53 3.17 2.23
CA SER A 39 11.73 1.79 2.67
C SER A 39 11.94 0.82 1.49
N ASP A 40 12.52 -0.35 1.79
CA ASP A 40 12.68 -1.48 0.85
C ASP A 40 11.37 -2.25 0.57
N SER A 41 10.23 -1.74 1.03
CA SER A 41 8.94 -2.39 0.84
C SER A 41 8.50 -2.37 -0.62
N GLU A 42 7.86 -3.46 -1.07
CA GLU A 42 7.27 -3.54 -2.40
C GLU A 42 6.19 -2.44 -2.58
N PRO A 43 6.21 -1.69 -3.69
CA PRO A 43 5.24 -0.64 -3.95
C PRO A 43 3.85 -1.24 -4.19
N LEU A 44 2.83 -0.63 -3.58
CA LEU A 44 1.44 -1.01 -3.76
C LEU A 44 0.54 0.21 -3.80
N VAL A 45 0.10 0.58 -5.00
CA VAL A 45 -0.92 1.61 -5.21
C VAL A 45 -2.29 0.94 -5.27
N ILE A 46 -3.24 1.41 -4.45
CA ILE A 46 -4.58 0.84 -4.33
C ILE A 46 -5.61 1.89 -4.73
N PHE A 47 -6.51 1.53 -5.65
CA PHE A 47 -7.63 2.37 -6.05
C PHE A 47 -8.90 1.99 -5.27
N LEU A 48 -9.86 2.92 -5.20
CA LEU A 48 -11.12 2.73 -4.47
C LEU A 48 -11.88 1.47 -4.89
N ASN A 49 -11.86 1.12 -6.18
CA ASN A 49 -12.52 -0.07 -6.71
C ASN A 49 -11.71 -1.36 -6.48
N LYS A 50 -10.63 -1.32 -5.68
CA LYS A 50 -9.67 -2.42 -5.44
C LYS A 50 -8.83 -2.82 -6.64
N SER A 51 -8.81 -2.03 -7.71
CA SER A 51 -7.72 -2.12 -8.69
C SER A 51 -6.41 -1.73 -8.01
N PHE A 52 -5.28 -2.25 -8.50
CA PHE A 52 -3.98 -1.95 -7.89
C PHE A 52 -2.83 -1.95 -8.90
N ILE A 53 -1.75 -1.26 -8.55
CA ILE A 53 -0.48 -1.25 -9.30
C ILE A 53 0.64 -1.67 -8.34
N THR A 54 1.53 -2.53 -8.83
CA THR A 54 2.74 -2.96 -8.15
C THR A 54 3.96 -2.75 -9.03
N SER A 55 5.15 -3.08 -8.52
CA SER A 55 6.39 -3.18 -9.30
C SER A 55 6.26 -4.10 -10.53
N LYS A 56 5.40 -5.12 -10.45
CA LYS A 56 5.25 -6.14 -11.49
C LYS A 56 4.19 -5.84 -12.55
N GLY A 57 3.26 -4.92 -12.29
CA GLY A 57 2.18 -4.63 -13.23
C GLY A 57 0.95 -4.05 -12.57
N ARG A 58 -0.18 -4.12 -13.27
CA ARG A 58 -1.46 -3.54 -12.84
C ARG A 58 -2.61 -4.53 -12.89
N TYR A 59 -3.44 -4.54 -11.87
CA TYR A 59 -4.68 -5.29 -11.80
C TYR A 59 -5.89 -4.39 -12.02
N ASN A 60 -6.81 -4.81 -12.88
CA ASN A 60 -8.10 -4.16 -13.06
C ASN A 60 -9.19 -5.03 -12.45
N SER A 61 -9.76 -4.58 -11.32
CA SER A 61 -10.79 -5.29 -10.57
C SER A 61 -12.13 -5.41 -11.30
N VAL A 62 -12.43 -4.53 -12.26
CA VAL A 62 -13.65 -4.60 -13.08
C VAL A 62 -13.57 -5.78 -14.05
N THR A 63 -12.38 -6.04 -14.61
CA THR A 63 -12.17 -7.12 -15.59
C THR A 63 -11.61 -8.41 -14.99
N GLY A 64 -11.10 -8.36 -13.76
CA GLY A 64 -10.38 -9.47 -13.13
C GLY A 64 -9.00 -9.77 -13.73
N LYS A 65 -8.45 -8.87 -14.58
CA LYS A 65 -7.22 -9.13 -15.33
C LYS A 65 -6.02 -8.41 -14.71
N PHE A 66 -4.93 -9.16 -14.52
CA PHE A 66 -3.59 -8.60 -14.27
C PHE A 66 -2.85 -8.40 -15.59
N THR A 67 -2.25 -7.22 -15.76
CA THR A 67 -1.40 -6.86 -16.89
C THR A 67 0.02 -6.65 -16.38
N PRO A 68 0.94 -7.62 -16.59
CA PRO A 68 2.33 -7.48 -16.21
C PRO A 68 3.04 -6.37 -16.98
N ASN A 69 4.08 -5.80 -16.38
CA ASN A 69 5.00 -4.91 -17.07
C ASN A 69 5.82 -5.69 -18.12
N PRO A 70 6.35 -5.02 -19.16
CA PRO A 70 7.18 -5.68 -20.17
C PRO A 70 8.35 -6.45 -19.54
N GLY A 71 8.54 -7.71 -19.94
CA GLY A 71 9.62 -8.56 -19.42
C GLY A 71 9.42 -9.10 -18.00
N VAL A 72 8.29 -8.79 -17.34
CA VAL A 72 8.00 -9.28 -15.99
C VAL A 72 7.03 -10.46 -16.03
N ASN A 73 7.36 -11.52 -15.31
CA ASN A 73 6.44 -12.62 -15.04
C ASN A 73 5.75 -12.42 -13.69
N ALA A 74 4.42 -12.53 -13.69
CA ALA A 74 3.59 -12.50 -12.49
C ALA A 74 2.63 -13.68 -12.57
N ASP A 75 2.85 -14.68 -11.71
CA ASP A 75 1.99 -15.85 -11.65
C ASP A 75 0.66 -15.55 -10.94
N ASN A 76 -0.29 -16.47 -11.09
CA ASN A 76 -1.61 -16.33 -10.48
C ASN A 76 -1.54 -16.29 -8.94
N SER A 77 -0.57 -16.96 -8.32
CA SER A 77 -0.38 -16.92 -6.86
C SER A 77 0.00 -15.52 -6.39
N TYR A 78 0.90 -14.84 -7.10
CA TYR A 78 1.29 -13.47 -6.82
C TYR A 78 0.08 -12.54 -6.88
N VAL A 79 -0.69 -12.59 -7.98
CA VAL A 79 -1.88 -11.74 -8.14
C VAL A 79 -2.89 -12.01 -7.02
N LYS A 80 -3.13 -13.30 -6.68
CA LYS A 80 -4.04 -13.68 -5.60
C LYS A 80 -3.58 -13.16 -4.23
N ASN A 81 -2.28 -13.24 -3.94
CA ASN A 81 -1.71 -12.76 -2.68
C ASN A 81 -1.84 -11.24 -2.57
N ILE A 82 -1.55 -10.49 -3.63
CA ILE A 82 -1.72 -9.04 -3.64
C ILE A 82 -3.19 -8.65 -3.52
N SER A 83 -4.10 -9.33 -4.23
CA SER A 83 -5.54 -9.09 -4.08
C SER A 83 -6.01 -9.32 -2.64
N THR A 84 -5.53 -10.39 -1.98
CA THR A 84 -5.85 -10.68 -0.58
C THR A 84 -5.31 -9.62 0.37
N LEU A 85 -4.10 -9.11 0.12
CA LEU A 85 -3.52 -8.00 0.86
C LEU A 85 -4.35 -6.71 0.69
N VAL A 86 -4.77 -6.39 -0.54
CA VAL A 86 -5.65 -5.25 -0.84
C VAL A 86 -6.97 -5.38 -0.07
N ASP A 87 -7.61 -6.54 -0.14
CA ASP A 87 -8.86 -6.80 0.60
C ASP A 87 -8.68 -6.64 2.12
N SER A 88 -7.55 -7.13 2.66
CA SER A 88 -7.22 -7.00 4.08
C SER A 88 -7.03 -5.53 4.47
N LYS A 89 -6.32 -4.73 3.67
CA LYS A 89 -6.13 -3.29 3.91
C LYS A 89 -7.47 -2.55 3.94
N PHE A 90 -8.36 -2.82 2.98
CA PHE A 90 -9.72 -2.26 3.03
C PHE A 90 -10.46 -2.69 4.29
N TYR A 91 -10.49 -3.99 4.60
CA TYR A 91 -11.19 -4.51 5.77
C TYR A 91 -10.71 -3.86 7.07
N TYR A 92 -9.40 -3.83 7.32
CA TYR A 92 -8.86 -3.28 8.56
C TYR A 92 -8.96 -1.76 8.63
N SER A 93 -8.79 -1.05 7.51
CA SER A 93 -9.02 0.40 7.48
C SER A 93 -10.46 0.78 7.85
N THR A 94 -11.45 0.01 7.37
CA THR A 94 -12.86 0.16 7.78
C THR A 94 -13.04 -0.16 9.26
N LYS A 95 -12.42 -1.23 9.78
CA LYS A 95 -12.54 -1.60 11.20
C LYS A 95 -11.92 -0.57 12.14
N ILE A 96 -10.85 0.11 11.73
CA ILE A 96 -10.27 1.22 12.49
C ILE A 96 -11.33 2.31 12.72
N LEU A 97 -12.08 2.66 11.68
CA LEU A 97 -13.13 3.67 11.74
C LEU A 97 -14.37 3.19 12.51
N GLU A 98 -14.89 2.01 12.17
CA GLU A 98 -16.11 1.45 12.77
C GLU A 98 -15.99 1.23 14.28
N THR A 99 -14.78 0.88 14.74
CA THR A 99 -14.56 0.54 16.15
C THR A 99 -13.93 1.67 16.95
N ASP A 100 -13.73 2.83 16.33
CA ASP A 100 -13.00 3.97 16.90
C ASP A 100 -11.66 3.50 17.50
N TYR A 101 -10.91 2.74 16.69
CA TYR A 101 -9.79 1.93 17.19
C TYR A 101 -8.65 2.78 17.73
N TYR A 102 -8.38 3.94 17.12
CA TYR A 102 -7.33 4.84 17.59
C TYR A 102 -7.54 5.30 19.03
N ARG A 103 -8.79 5.56 19.44
CA ARG A 103 -9.11 5.90 20.84
C ARG A 103 -8.73 4.79 21.83
N LYS A 104 -8.67 3.53 21.37
CA LYS A 104 -8.37 2.38 22.23
C LYS A 104 -6.87 2.13 22.38
N VAL A 105 -6.09 2.40 21.34
CA VAL A 105 -4.66 2.04 21.28
C VAL A 105 -3.70 3.20 21.47
N LEU A 106 -4.14 4.43 21.26
CA LEU A 106 -3.36 5.65 21.55
C LEU A 106 -3.93 6.28 22.82
N GLN A 107 -3.39 5.89 23.98
CA GLN A 107 -3.68 6.49 25.28
C GLN A 107 -2.48 7.28 25.78
#